data_AF-A0A930X072-F1
#
_entry.id   AF-A0A930X072-F1
#
_cell.length_a   1.000
_cell.length_b   1.000
_cell.length_c   1.000
_cell.angle_alpha   90.00
_cell.angle_beta   90.00
_cell.angle_gamma   90.00
#
_symmetry.space_group_name_H-M   'P 1'
#
loop_
_entity.id
_entity.type
_entity.pdbx_description
1 polymer ?
#
loop_
_entity_poly.entity_id
_entity_poly.type
_entity_poly.pdbx_seq_one_letter_code
_entity_poly.pdbx_strand_id
1 'polypeptide(L)'
;HIVTPYPGTEFYKRMEEQNRIFDYDLSKYNTSHVVVSPLGMSKEELEKGYLWIYKELYSIKNIFRRMPKTMGTIPAYLTFNFFYRRFGQFTSKVCNLLTYKRIGLFAEKLSRYM
;
A
#
# COMPACT_ATOMS: atom_id res chain seq x y z
N HIS A 1 -6.63 2.61 1.51
CA HIS A 1 -5.91 3.37 0.47
C HIS A 1 -5.92 4.84 0.83
N ILE A 2 -4.76 5.52 0.81
CA ILE A 2 -4.64 6.98 0.99
C ILE A 2 -4.64 7.63 -0.39
N VAL A 3 -5.42 8.70 -0.57
CA VAL A 3 -5.48 9.41 -1.85
C VAL A 3 -4.15 10.12 -2.09
N THR A 4 -3.47 9.78 -3.19
CA THR A 4 -2.16 10.33 -3.56
C THR A 4 -2.31 11.20 -4.82
N PRO A 5 -1.87 12.48 -4.80
CA PRO A 5 -1.81 13.29 -6.01
C PRO A 5 -0.65 12.84 -6.89
N TYR A 6 -0.92 12.22 -8.03
CA TYR A 6 0.15 11.84 -8.95
C TYR A 6 0.53 13.03 -9.85
N PRO A 7 1.83 13.35 -10.03
CA PRO A 7 2.27 14.42 -10.92
C PRO A 7 1.64 14.30 -12.31
N GLY A 8 1.20 15.42 -12.87
CA GLY A 8 0.49 15.48 -14.15
C GLY A 8 -1.02 15.22 -14.08
N THR A 9 -1.58 14.82 -12.93
CA THR A 9 -3.03 14.70 -12.76
C THR A 9 -3.68 16.02 -12.36
N GLU A 10 -4.95 16.20 -12.70
CA GLU A 10 -5.77 17.35 -12.24
C GLU A 10 -5.94 17.38 -10.72
N PHE A 11 -5.83 16.23 -10.05
CA PHE A 11 -5.82 16.20 -8.59
C PHE A 11 -4.51 16.76 -8.02
N TYR A 12 -3.36 16.46 -8.63
CA TYR A 12 -2.09 17.04 -8.24
C TYR A 12 -2.06 18.55 -8.40
N LYS A 13 -2.48 19.08 -9.56
CA LYS A 13 -2.54 20.53 -9.81
C LYS A 13 -3.35 21.25 -8.72
N ARG A 14 -4.55 20.75 -8.41
CA ARG A 14 -5.41 21.31 -7.36
C ARG A 14 -4.77 21.28 -5.97
N MET A 15 -4.06 20.21 -5.62
CA MET A 15 -3.38 20.12 -4.32
C MET A 15 -2.17 21.05 -4.24
N GLU A 16 -1.46 21.24 -5.36
CA GLU A 16 -0.33 22.16 -5.50
C GLU A 16 -0.79 23.64 -5.40
N GLU A 17 -1.85 24.01 -6.14
CA GLU A 17 -2.48 25.34 -6.06
C GLU A 17 -2.97 25.68 -4.65
N GLN A 18 -3.42 24.68 -3.90
CA GLN A 18 -3.84 24.84 -2.50
C GLN A 18 -2.66 24.84 -1.51
N ASN A 19 -1.41 24.71 -1.96
CA ASN A 19 -0.21 24.55 -1.12
C ASN A 19 -0.33 23.41 -0.10
N ARG A 20 -0.97 22.30 -0.49
CA ARG A 20 -1.22 21.16 0.39
C ARG A 20 -0.24 20.01 0.20
N ILE A 21 0.56 19.98 -0.87
CA ILE A 21 1.62 18.99 -1.05
C ILE A 21 2.82 19.40 -0.19
N PHE A 22 3.21 18.54 0.76
CA PHE A 22 4.36 18.80 1.64
C PHE A 22 5.55 17.87 1.39
N ASP A 23 5.36 16.79 0.61
CA ASP A 23 6.39 15.80 0.31
C ASP A 23 6.42 15.50 -1.19
N TYR A 24 7.54 15.79 -1.83
CA TYR A 24 7.75 15.61 -3.27
C TYR A 24 8.62 14.38 -3.59
N ASP A 25 8.97 13.57 -2.59
CA ASP A 25 9.67 12.31 -2.80
C ASP A 25 8.72 11.30 -3.47
N LEU A 26 8.90 11.11 -4.78
CA LEU A 26 8.10 10.20 -5.59
C LEU A 26 8.09 8.75 -5.09
N SER A 27 9.10 8.32 -4.31
CA SER A 27 9.11 6.97 -3.72
C SER A 27 7.96 6.75 -2.73
N LYS A 28 7.38 7.84 -2.18
CA LYS A 28 6.25 7.82 -1.25
C LYS A 28 4.89 7.90 -1.93
N TYR A 29 4.84 8.06 -3.25
CA TYR A 29 3.59 8.19 -4.02
C TYR A 29 2.98 6.80 -4.29
N ASN A 30 2.77 6.02 -3.23
CA ASN A 30 2.42 4.60 -3.29
C ASN A 30 1.12 4.26 -2.55
N THR A 31 0.27 5.27 -2.28
CA THR A 31 -1.05 5.13 -1.65
C THR A 31 -1.05 4.65 -0.20
N SER A 32 0.13 4.44 0.38
CA SER A 32 0.33 4.03 1.78
C SER A 32 1.00 5.11 2.63
N HIS A 33 1.52 6.17 2.01
CA HIS A 33 2.06 7.34 2.70
C HIS A 33 1.21 8.58 2.45
N VAL A 34 1.20 9.47 3.43
CA VAL A 34 0.57 10.78 3.29
C VAL A 34 1.62 11.74 2.74
N VAL A 35 1.33 12.33 1.57
CA VAL A 35 2.16 13.34 0.90
C VAL A 35 1.45 14.70 0.78
N VAL A 36 0.18 14.75 1.18
CA VAL A 36 -0.66 15.95 1.21
C VAL A 36 -1.21 16.21 2.60
N SER A 37 -1.29 17.48 3.00
CA SER A 37 -1.91 17.91 4.24
C SER A 37 -3.42 17.63 4.21
N PRO A 38 -3.93 16.70 5.04
CA PRO A 38 -5.36 16.41 5.10
C PRO A 38 -6.14 17.58 5.73
N LEU A 39 -7.45 17.63 5.48
CA LEU A 39 -8.33 18.63 6.09
C LEU A 39 -8.98 18.02 7.32
N GLY A 40 -8.94 18.73 8.45
CA GLY A 40 -9.61 18.33 9.69
C GLY A 40 -8.92 17.23 10.51
N MET A 41 -7.70 16.83 10.13
CA MET A 41 -6.84 15.94 10.92
C MET A 41 -5.37 16.21 10.61
N SER A 42 -4.49 15.77 11.47
CA SER A 42 -3.04 15.74 11.24
C SER A 42 -2.65 14.60 10.30
N LYS A 43 -1.44 14.70 9.75
CA LYS A 43 -0.82 13.62 8.97
C LYS A 43 -0.74 12.32 9.78
N GLU A 44 -0.32 12.44 11.03
CA GLU A 44 -0.09 11.32 11.94
C GLU A 44 -1.40 10.61 12.28
N GLU A 45 -2.49 11.37 12.48
CA GLU A 45 -3.83 10.80 12.68
C GLU A 45 -4.28 10.01 11.45
N LEU A 46 -4.09 10.56 10.24
CA LEU A 46 -4.44 9.86 9.01
C LEU A 46 -3.64 8.58 8.83
N GLU A 47 -2.32 8.61 9.05
CA GLU A 47 -1.46 7.43 8.95
C GLU A 47 -1.82 6.37 9.99
N LYS A 48 -2.04 6.77 11.26
CA LYS A 48 -2.46 5.85 12.31
C LYS A 48 -3.84 5.25 12.03
N GLY A 49 -4.79 6.06 11.59
CA GLY A 49 -6.13 5.62 11.21
C GLY A 49 -6.08 4.61 10.05
N TYR A 50 -5.26 4.88 9.03
CA TYR A 50 -5.03 3.96 7.92
C TYR A 50 -4.50 2.61 8.42
N LEU A 51 -3.45 2.60 9.24
CA LEU A 51 -2.88 1.37 9.79
C LEU A 51 -3.87 0.62 10.68
N TRP A 52 -4.66 1.35 11.48
CA TRP A 52 -5.70 0.77 12.32
C TRP A 52 -6.79 0.09 11.47
N ILE A 53 -7.29 0.75 10.41
CA ILE A 53 -8.26 0.17 9.48
C ILE A 53 -7.71 -1.11 8.84
N TYR A 54 -6.46 -1.11 8.38
CA TYR A 54 -5.83 -2.32 7.81
C TYR A 54 -5.78 -3.45 8.83
N LYS A 55 -5.37 -3.16 10.07
CA LYS A 55 -5.32 -4.15 11.15
C LYS A 55 -6.70 -4.73 11.44
N GLU A 56 -7.73 -3.88 11.48
CA GLU A 56 -9.10 -4.30 11.73
C GLU A 56 -9.68 -5.11 10.57
N LEU A 57 -9.51 -4.66 9.32
CA LEU A 57 -10.01 -5.37 8.13
C LEU A 57 -9.46 -6.80 8.02
N TYR A 58 -8.18 -6.98 8.35
CA TYR A 58 -7.48 -8.26 8.33
C TYR A 58 -7.42 -8.95 9.72
N SER A 59 -8.23 -8.51 10.68
CA SER A 59 -8.43 -9.25 11.93
C SER A 59 -9.19 -10.54 11.65
N ILE A 60 -8.85 -11.63 12.34
CA ILE A 60 -9.47 -12.94 12.12
C ILE A 60 -10.99 -12.84 12.24
N LYS A 61 -11.46 -12.18 13.30
CA LYS A 61 -12.89 -11.92 13.55
C LYS A 61 -13.56 -11.21 12.37
N ASN A 62 -12.96 -10.14 11.86
CA ASN A 62 -13.55 -9.41 10.75
C ASN A 62 -13.49 -10.22 9.45
N ILE A 63 -12.40 -10.94 9.15
CA ILE A 63 -12.32 -11.80 7.96
C ILE A 63 -13.50 -12.79 7.90
N PHE A 64 -13.82 -13.45 9.02
CA PHE A 64 -14.98 -14.35 9.08
C PHE A 64 -16.31 -13.59 8.98
N ARG A 65 -16.41 -12.39 9.56
CA ARG A 65 -17.61 -11.54 9.47
C ARG A 65 -17.96 -11.12 8.04
N ARG A 66 -16.97 -10.92 7.17
CA ARG A 66 -17.11 -10.55 5.74
C ARG A 66 -16.98 -11.73 4.78
N MET A 67 -16.99 -12.96 5.28
CA MET A 67 -16.84 -14.15 4.44
C MET A 67 -18.02 -14.26 3.45
N PRO A 68 -17.75 -14.50 2.14
CA PRO A 68 -18.81 -14.67 1.16
C PRO A 68 -19.64 -15.93 1.46
N LYS A 69 -20.93 -15.89 1.10
CA LYS A 69 -21.86 -17.02 1.31
C LYS A 69 -21.74 -18.10 0.23
N THR A 70 -21.11 -17.78 -0.89
CA THR A 70 -20.96 -18.71 -2.02
C THR A 70 -19.81 -19.68 -1.76
N MET A 71 -20.13 -20.96 -1.54
CA MET A 71 -19.18 -21.99 -1.14
C MET A 71 -17.95 -22.10 -2.05
N GLY A 72 -18.11 -21.97 -3.37
CA GLY A 72 -17.00 -22.04 -4.33
C GLY A 72 -15.96 -20.90 -4.21
N THR A 73 -16.31 -19.79 -3.56
CA THR A 73 -15.41 -18.62 -3.40
C THR A 73 -14.68 -18.60 -2.06
N ILE A 74 -15.13 -19.40 -1.09
CA ILE A 74 -14.58 -19.43 0.27
C ILE A 74 -13.11 -19.86 0.28
N PRO A 75 -12.68 -20.92 -0.43
CA PRO A 75 -11.27 -21.31 -0.45
C PRO A 75 -10.36 -20.19 -0.98
N ALA A 76 -10.73 -19.56 -2.09
CA ALA A 76 -9.97 -18.44 -2.66
C ALA A 76 -9.93 -17.23 -1.71
N TYR A 77 -11.05 -16.92 -1.06
CA TYR A 77 -11.16 -15.85 -0.08
C TYR A 77 -10.26 -16.08 1.14
N LEU A 78 -10.31 -17.27 1.74
CA LEU A 78 -9.51 -17.59 2.93
C LEU A 78 -8.02 -17.62 2.61
N THR A 79 -7.64 -18.19 1.46
CA THR A 79 -6.27 -18.17 0.97
C THR A 79 -5.79 -16.74 0.81
N PHE A 80 -6.53 -15.90 0.06
CA PHE A 80 -6.16 -14.50 -0.13
C PHE A 80 -5.95 -13.76 1.20
N ASN A 81 -6.88 -13.90 2.16
CA ASN A 81 -6.77 -13.24 3.46
C ASN A 81 -5.62 -13.77 4.33
N PHE A 82 -5.35 -15.07 4.31
CA PHE A 82 -4.22 -15.66 5.03
C PHE A 82 -2.89 -15.15 4.49
N PHE A 83 -2.74 -15.14 3.17
CA PHE A 83 -1.57 -14.57 2.51
C PHE A 83 -1.47 -13.07 2.80
N TYR A 84 -2.53 -12.28 2.63
CA TYR A 84 -2.45 -10.84 2.87
C TYR A 84 -2.05 -10.48 4.31
N ARG A 85 -2.55 -11.24 5.30
CA ARG A 85 -2.22 -11.05 6.73
C ARG A 85 -0.79 -11.47 7.08
N ARG A 86 -0.31 -12.61 6.57
CA ARG A 86 0.97 -13.22 6.99
C ARG A 86 2.13 -12.90 6.03
N PHE A 87 1.83 -12.83 4.74
CA PHE A 87 2.84 -12.64 3.69
C PHE A 87 3.36 -11.21 3.67
N GLY A 88 2.60 -10.18 4.05
CA GLY A 88 3.12 -8.79 4.07
C GLY A 88 4.36 -8.59 4.95
N GLN A 89 4.44 -9.24 6.11
CA GLN A 89 5.63 -9.20 6.96
C GLN A 89 6.77 -10.08 6.40
N PHE A 90 6.42 -11.22 5.81
CA PHE A 90 7.40 -12.11 5.18
C PHE A 90 8.04 -11.47 3.94
N THR A 91 7.24 -10.93 3.03
CA THR A 91 7.71 -10.24 1.83
C THR A 91 8.48 -8.98 2.19
N SER A 92 8.05 -8.20 3.18
CA SER A 92 8.83 -7.07 3.66
C SER A 92 10.21 -7.49 4.15
N LYS A 93 10.32 -8.57 4.94
CA LYS A 93 11.61 -9.14 5.37
C LYS A 93 12.44 -9.65 4.20
N VAL A 94 11.82 -10.36 3.25
CA VAL A 94 12.49 -10.87 2.04
C VAL A 94 12.98 -9.72 1.16
N CYS A 95 12.20 -8.66 0.95
CA CYS A 95 12.59 -7.48 0.19
C CYS A 95 13.66 -6.63 0.90
N ASN A 96 13.64 -6.56 2.23
CA ASN A 96 14.72 -5.91 2.99
C ASN A 96 16.03 -6.72 2.89
N LEU A 97 15.94 -8.06 2.82
CA LEU A 97 17.08 -8.95 2.66
C LEU A 97 17.62 -8.95 1.20
N LEU A 98 16.71 -8.98 0.23
CA LEU A 98 16.97 -8.87 -1.20
C LEU A 98 16.73 -7.43 -1.63
N THR A 99 17.70 -6.54 -1.36
CA THR A 99 17.61 -5.14 -1.76
C THR A 99 17.18 -5.03 -3.23
N TYR A 100 16.16 -4.22 -3.54
CA TYR A 100 15.65 -4.02 -4.91
C TYR A 100 16.74 -3.70 -5.94
N LYS A 101 17.84 -3.08 -5.49
CA LYS A 101 19.04 -2.82 -6.30
C LYS A 101 19.68 -4.10 -6.85
N ARG A 102 19.73 -5.19 -6.07
CA ARG A 102 20.29 -6.48 -6.50
C ARG A 102 19.38 -7.20 -7.47
N ILE A 103 18.07 -7.14 -7.23
CA ILE A 103 17.05 -7.70 -8.15
C ILE A 103 17.09 -6.94 -9.48
N GLY A 104 17.15 -5.61 -9.44
CA GLY A 104 17.27 -4.77 -10.62
C GLY A 104 18.54 -5.04 -11.44
N LEU A 105 19.70 -5.13 -10.78
CA LEU A 105 20.97 -5.49 -11.43
C LEU A 105 20.93 -6.90 -12.05
N PHE A 106 20.30 -7.85 -11.37
CA PHE A 106 20.15 -9.21 -11.88
C PHE A 106 19.21 -9.26 -13.10
N ALA A 107 18.09 -8.56 -13.05
CA ALA A 107 17.15 -8.43 -14.16
C ALA A 107 17.78 -7.72 -15.37
N GLU A 108 18.52 -6.63 -15.15
CA GLU A 108 19.27 -5.91 -16.18
C GLU A 108 20.31 -6.83 -16.83
N LYS A 109 21.03 -7.61 -16.01
CA LYS A 109 22.00 -8.59 -16.50
C LYS A 109 21.33 -9.67 -17.35
N LEU A 110 20.23 -10.26 -16.89
CA LEU A 110 19.43 -11.23 -17.66
C LEU A 110 18.93 -10.67 -18.99
N SER A 111 18.45 -9.42 -19.01
CA SER A 111 17.95 -8.79 -20.25
C SER A 111 19.04 -8.54 -21.30
N ARG A 112 20.32 -8.50 -20.90
CA ARG A 112 21.44 -8.38 -21.84
C ARG A 112 21.86 -9.71 -22.47
N TYR A 113 21.37 -10.84 -21.93
CA TYR A 113 21.63 -12.19 -22.44
C TYR A 113 20.41 -12.80 -23.16
N MET A 114 19.29 -12.08 -23.20
CA MET A 114 18.10 -12.39 -24.00
C MET A 114 18.05 -11.45 -25.20
#